data_AF-A0A0A1VUM2-F1
#
_entry.id   AF-A0A0A1VUM2-F1
#
_cell.length_a   1.000
_cell.length_b   1.000
_cell.length_c   1.000
_cell.angle_alpha   90.00
_cell.angle_beta   90.00
_cell.angle_gamma   90.00
#
_symmetry.space_group_name_H-M   'P 1'
#
loop_
_entity.id
_entity.type
_entity.pdbx_description
1 polymer ?
#
loop_
_entity_poly.entity_id
_entity_poly.type
_entity_poly.pdbx_seq_one_letter_code
_entity_poly.pdbx_strand_id
1 'polypeptide(L)'
;MLELLISWRVSMEINNILETEDREVFMTLSQTYQEWKEATKREGRLEGKLEGKLEGKLEGKLESIPRLLALGLSVEQIAQALDLDLEQVRQAARE
;
A
#
# COMPACT_ATOMS: atom_id res chain seq x y z
N MET A 1 3.51 38.84 50.59
CA MET A 1 4.24 39.22 49.35
C MET A 1 5.15 38.11 48.86
N LEU A 2 6.11 37.62 49.66
CA LEU A 2 7.02 36.54 49.22
C LEU A 2 6.33 35.20 48.97
N GLU A 3 5.38 34.79 49.82
CA GLU A 3 4.63 33.54 49.62
C GLU A 3 3.79 33.53 48.33
N LEU A 4 3.21 34.69 47.97
CA LEU A 4 2.45 34.85 46.72
C LEU A 4 3.36 34.75 45.48
N LEU A 5 4.59 35.27 45.57
CA LEU A 5 5.57 35.18 44.48
C LEU A 5 6.09 33.75 44.29
N ILE A 6 6.29 33.00 45.38
CA ILE A 6 6.68 31.58 45.31
C ILE A 6 5.55 30.76 44.72
N SER A 7 4.32 30.96 45.19
CA SER A 7 3.13 30.28 44.65
C SER A 7 2.94 30.58 43.16
N TRP A 8 3.05 31.85 42.75
CA TRP A 8 2.95 32.24 41.34
C TRP A 8 4.08 31.66 40.48
N ARG A 9 5.33 31.63 40.99
CA ARG A 9 6.46 31.02 40.28
C ARG A 9 6.25 29.52 40.06
N VAL A 10 5.84 28.80 41.10
CA VAL A 10 5.53 27.36 41.01
C VAL A 10 4.40 27.12 40.00
N SER A 11 3.33 27.91 40.04
CA SER A 11 2.24 27.80 39.07
C SER A 11 2.68 28.10 37.64
N MET A 12 3.55 29.09 37.41
CA MET A 12 4.10 29.38 36.09
C MET A 12 5.01 28.25 35.59
N GLU A 13 5.81 27.66 36.47
CA GLU A 13 6.75 26.59 36.13
C GLU A 13 6.00 25.30 35.79
N ILE A 14 4.96 24.96 36.56
CA ILE A 14 4.05 23.84 36.26
C ILE A 14 3.33 24.05 34.92
N ASN A 15 2.79 25.24 34.66
CA ASN A 15 2.12 25.52 33.38
C ASN A 15 3.08 25.39 32.19
N ASN A 16 4.32 25.88 32.32
CA ASN A 16 5.32 25.79 31.27
C ASN A 16 5.76 24.34 31.00
N ILE A 17 5.88 23.51 32.05
CA ILE A 17 6.20 22.08 31.92
C ILE A 17 5.06 21.34 31.22
N LEU A 18 3.80 21.56 31.64
CA LEU A 18 2.63 20.94 31.01
C LEU A 18 2.50 21.35 29.54
N GLU A 19 2.70 22.63 29.21
CA GLU A 19 2.66 23.10 27.82
C GLU A 19 3.77 22.51 26.94
N THR A 20 4.96 22.26 27.49
CA THR A 20 6.08 21.68 26.74
C THR A 20 5.91 20.18 26.51
N GLU A 21 5.49 19.43 27.53
CA GLU A 21 5.18 18.00 27.38
C GLU A 21 3.99 17.77 26.43
N ASP A 22 2.91 18.54 26.55
CA ASP A 22 1.76 18.44 25.63
C ASP A 22 2.16 18.78 24.18
N ARG A 23 3.08 19.74 24.01
CA ARG A 23 3.62 20.10 22.70
C ARG A 23 4.53 19.02 22.13
N GLU A 24 5.40 18.41 22.94
CA GLU A 24 6.24 17.30 22.49
C GLU A 24 5.40 16.08 22.11
N VAL A 25 4.43 15.71 22.94
CA VAL A 25 3.48 14.62 22.66
C VAL A 25 2.69 14.91 21.37
N PHE A 26 2.21 16.14 21.18
CA PHE A 26 1.53 16.53 19.95
C PHE A 26 2.44 16.46 18.72
N MET A 27 3.68 16.95 18.82
CA MET A 27 4.66 16.93 17.74
C MET A 27 5.05 15.51 17.37
N THR A 28 5.34 14.65 18.35
CA THR A 28 5.66 13.25 18.13
C THR A 28 4.47 12.50 17.54
N LEU A 29 3.27 12.63 18.11
CA LEU A 29 2.07 11.99 17.56
C LEU A 29 1.78 12.45 16.14
N SER A 30 1.94 13.75 15.84
CA SER A 30 1.77 14.30 14.49
C SER A 30 2.82 13.74 13.53
N GLN A 31 4.10 13.73 13.91
CA GLN A 31 5.19 13.17 13.11
C GLN A 31 4.98 11.68 12.85
N THR A 32 4.75 10.87 13.89
CA THR A 32 4.52 9.44 13.76
C THR A 32 3.27 9.14 12.94
N TYR A 33 2.23 9.97 13.04
CA TYR A 33 1.03 9.82 12.22
C TYR A 33 1.30 10.13 10.75
N GLN A 34 2.08 11.18 10.43
CA GLN A 34 2.46 11.46 9.05
C GLN A 34 3.34 10.34 8.48
N GLU A 35 4.33 9.87 9.25
CA GLU A 35 5.19 8.76 8.86
C GLU A 35 4.39 7.49 8.60
N TRP A 36 3.47 7.14 9.50
CA TRP A 36 2.58 5.99 9.34
C TRP A 36 1.69 6.14 8.11
N LYS A 37 1.08 7.31 7.92
CA LYS A 37 0.25 7.61 6.74
C LYS A 37 1.05 7.49 5.43
N GLU A 38 2.28 7.99 5.41
CA GLU A 38 3.16 7.86 4.25
C GLU A 38 3.59 6.42 4.02
N ALA A 39 3.95 5.69 5.08
CA ALA A 39 4.32 4.28 5.01
C ALA A 39 3.18 3.44 4.43
N THR A 40 1.98 3.55 5.01
CA THR A 40 0.78 2.83 4.52
C THR A 40 0.46 3.19 3.07
N LYS A 41 0.60 4.46 2.68
CA LYS A 41 0.40 4.88 1.27
C LYS A 41 1.46 4.29 0.34
N ARG A 42 2.71 4.18 0.78
CA ARG A 42 3.79 3.55 0.01
C ARG A 42 3.55 2.05 -0.13
N GLU A 43 3.19 1.37 0.96
CA GLU A 43 2.86 -0.05 0.98
C GLU A 43 1.72 -0.36 0.00
N GLY A 44 0.57 0.31 0.14
CA GLY A 44 -0.56 0.08 -0.78
C GLY A 44 -0.23 0.37 -2.25
N ARG A 45 0.66 1.34 -2.54
CA ARG A 45 1.13 1.60 -3.90
C ARG A 45 2.04 0.49 -4.43
N LEU A 46 2.87 -0.09 -3.56
CA LEU A 46 3.77 -1.20 -3.92
C LEU A 46 2.96 -2.47 -4.17
N GLU A 47 2.04 -2.80 -3.27
CA GLU A 47 1.12 -3.93 -3.40
C GLU A 47 0.31 -3.82 -4.69
N GLY A 48 -0.40 -2.70 -4.91
CA GLY A 48 -1.20 -2.53 -6.13
C GLY A 48 -0.37 -2.57 -7.42
N LYS A 49 0.91 -2.16 -7.39
CA LYS A 49 1.80 -2.28 -8.55
C LYS A 49 2.22 -3.73 -8.80
N LEU A 50 2.44 -4.50 -7.74
CA LEU A 50 2.79 -5.92 -7.85
C LEU A 50 1.60 -6.74 -8.33
N GLU A 51 0.43 -6.54 -7.72
CA GLU A 51 -0.83 -7.18 -8.13
C GLU A 51 -1.16 -6.85 -9.58
N GLY A 52 -1.21 -5.56 -9.95
CA GLY A 52 -1.52 -5.16 -11.32
C GLY A 52 -0.51 -5.67 -12.36
N LYS A 53 0.75 -5.88 -11.98
CA LYS A 53 1.75 -6.48 -12.88
C LYS A 53 1.51 -7.99 -13.07
N LEU A 54 1.09 -8.69 -12.03
CA LEU A 54 0.77 -10.11 -12.10
C LEU A 54 -0.53 -10.34 -12.88
N GLU A 55 -1.58 -9.59 -12.57
CA GLU A 55 -2.86 -9.61 -13.26
C GLU A 55 -2.68 -9.25 -14.74
N GLY A 56 -2.05 -8.12 -15.05
CA GLY A 56 -1.82 -7.71 -16.44
C GLY A 56 -0.95 -8.69 -17.25
N LYS A 57 -0.03 -9.42 -16.60
CA LYS A 57 0.73 -10.48 -17.26
C LYS A 57 -0.15 -11.70 -17.57
N LEU A 58 -1.07 -12.05 -16.67
CA LEU A 58 -2.02 -13.15 -16.88
C LEU A 58 -3.05 -12.78 -17.95
N GLU A 59 -3.68 -11.60 -17.83
CA GLU A 59 -4.63 -11.08 -18.82
C GLU A 59 -4.01 -11.00 -20.20
N GLY A 60 -2.81 -10.43 -20.34
CA GLY A 60 -2.13 -10.36 -21.64
C GLY A 60 -1.79 -11.73 -22.25
N LYS A 61 -1.52 -12.75 -21.42
CA LYS A 61 -1.40 -14.14 -21.90
C LYS A 61 -2.75 -14.63 -22.41
N LEU A 62 -3.83 -14.45 -21.65
CA LEU A 62 -5.17 -14.93 -22.01
C LEU A 62 -5.70 -14.25 -23.29
N GLU A 63 -5.53 -12.92 -23.41
CA GLU A 63 -5.92 -12.15 -24.60
C GLU A 63 -5.17 -12.57 -25.87
N SER A 64 -3.97 -13.16 -25.73
CA SER A 64 -3.20 -13.65 -26.87
C SER A 64 -3.74 -14.96 -27.45
N ILE A 65 -4.54 -15.71 -26.68
CA ILE A 65 -4.99 -17.06 -27.03
C ILE A 65 -5.81 -17.10 -28.32
N PRO A 66 -6.84 -16.26 -28.54
CA PRO A 66 -7.61 -16.28 -29.78
C PRO A 66 -6.74 -16.06 -31.03
N ARG A 67 -5.73 -15.16 -30.92
CA ARG A 67 -4.79 -14.90 -32.00
C ARG A 67 -3.88 -16.10 -32.27
N LEU A 68 -3.39 -16.77 -31.23
CA LEU A 68 -2.55 -17.95 -31.37
C LEU A 68 -3.33 -19.14 -31.98
N LEU A 69 -4.60 -19.29 -31.60
CA LEU A 69 -5.50 -20.26 -32.23
C LEU A 69 -5.73 -19.94 -33.71
N ALA A 70 -5.93 -18.67 -34.06
CA ALA A 70 -6.07 -18.24 -35.46
C ALA A 70 -4.81 -18.48 -36.30
N LEU A 71 -3.63 -18.54 -35.66
CA LEU A 71 -2.36 -18.93 -36.28
C LEU A 71 -2.18 -20.45 -36.40
N GLY A 72 -3.16 -21.25 -35.96
CA GLY A 72 -3.18 -22.71 -36.11
C GLY A 72 -2.49 -23.49 -34.98
N LEU A 73 -2.16 -22.85 -33.85
CA LEU A 73 -1.62 -23.56 -32.70
C LEU A 73 -2.73 -24.35 -31.99
N SER A 74 -2.37 -25.54 -31.48
CA SER A 74 -3.26 -26.33 -30.62
C SER A 74 -3.36 -25.76 -29.20
N VAL A 75 -4.44 -26.10 -28.50
CA VAL A 75 -4.67 -25.69 -27.09
C VAL A 75 -3.52 -26.17 -26.20
N GLU A 76 -3.00 -27.36 -26.44
CA GLU A 76 -1.89 -27.96 -25.69
C GLU A 76 -0.57 -27.20 -25.92
N GLN A 77 -0.30 -26.78 -27.16
CA GLN A 77 0.87 -25.96 -27.48
C GLN A 77 0.78 -24.57 -26.86
N ILE A 78 -0.41 -23.97 -26.84
CA ILE A 78 -0.64 -22.65 -26.25
C ILE A 78 -0.47 -22.70 -24.73
N ALA A 79 -1.05 -23.71 -24.07
CA ALA A 79 -0.90 -23.94 -22.64
C ALA A 79 0.58 -24.08 -22.25
N GLN A 80 1.35 -24.88 -23.01
CA GLN A 80 2.78 -25.02 -22.80
C GLN A 80 3.57 -23.73 -23.06
N ALA A 81 3.27 -23.01 -24.15
CA ALA A 81 4.00 -21.80 -24.53
C ALA A 81 3.73 -20.61 -23.58
N LEU A 82 2.50 -20.52 -23.06
CA LEU A 82 2.09 -19.46 -22.15
C LEU A 82 2.22 -19.85 -20.68
N ASP A 83 2.61 -21.09 -20.37
CA ASP A 83 2.69 -21.62 -19.00
C ASP A 83 1.36 -21.41 -18.27
N LEU A 84 0.29 -21.96 -18.86
CA LEU A 84 -1.10 -21.89 -18.42
C LEU A 84 -1.70 -23.30 -18.37
N ASP A 85 -2.72 -23.48 -17.54
CA ASP A 85 -3.50 -24.71 -17.52
C ASP A 85 -4.38 -24.83 -18.76
N LEU A 86 -4.61 -26.07 -19.22
CA LEU A 86 -5.48 -26.36 -20.37
C LEU A 86 -6.90 -25.79 -20.19
N GLU A 87 -7.44 -25.85 -18.97
CA GLU A 87 -8.76 -25.29 -18.67
C GLU A 87 -8.80 -23.77 -18.82
N GLN A 88 -7.74 -23.07 -18.39
CA GLN A 88 -7.63 -21.62 -18.57
C GLN A 88 -7.60 -21.26 -20.06
N VAL A 89 -6.85 -22.03 -20.86
CA VAL A 89 -6.78 -21.80 -22.31
C VAL A 89 -8.10 -22.10 -23.00
N ARG A 90 -8.79 -23.18 -22.60
CA ARG A 90 -10.12 -23.52 -23.14
C ARG A 90 -11.17 -22.47 -22.78
N GLN A 91 -11.11 -21.91 -21.57
CA GLN A 91 -12.04 -20.87 -21.15
C GLN A 91 -11.83 -19.58 -21.93
N ALA A 92 -10.58 -19.11 -22.06
CA ALA A 92 -10.24 -17.92 -22.83
C ALA A 92 -10.49 -18.07 -24.34
N ALA A 93 -10.54 -19.30 -24.87
CA ALA A 93 -10.90 -19.57 -26.25
C ALA A 93 -12.42 -19.55 -26.52
N ARG A 94 -13.25 -19.56 -25.47
CA ARG A 94 -14.72 -19.58 -25.57
C ARG A 94 -15.38 -18.21 -25.42
N GLU A 95 -14.64 -17.23 -24.92
CA GLU A 95 -15.03 -15.81 -24.89
C GLU A 95 -14.87 -15.17 -26.27
#